data_AF-A0A444YWW8-F1
#
_entry.id   AF-A0A444YWW8-F1
#
_cell.length_a   1.000
_cell.length_b   1.000
_cell.length_c   1.000
_cell.angle_alpha   90.00
_cell.angle_beta   90.00
_cell.angle_gamma   90.00
#
_symmetry.space_group_name_H-M   'P 1'
#
loop_
_entity.id
_entity.type
_entity.pdbx_description
1 polymer ?
#
loop_
_entity_poly.entity_id
_entity_poly.type
_entity_poly.pdbx_seq_one_letter_code
_entity_poly.pdbx_strand_id
1 'polypeptide(L)'
;MHDLIREMGREIVREECLDDPGKRSRLWDSCDTYIVLKYSKGTQAIQSITLNMYEIDTIRLHPETFERMPELKLVRFHAPDFRRKLCAPEDITSLPKKLSYFHWDAFPLKSLPSSFGVERIVEIIMPNSGFKRFGKNPVSLRKVDLDGSSSLIQLPDLSKASNLREVSISGCKSLRQVSPSAVCSQKLKYLKVSNCESLERKNFLSALHSPQHPLRRFCVDEGLGQTNLKDWRRK
;
A
#
# COMPACT_ATOMS: atom_id res chain seq x y z
N MET A 1 -21.21 -1.33 6.92
CA MET A 1 -21.85 0.00 6.84
C MET A 1 -23.11 -0.17 6.03
N HIS A 2 -24.24 0.36 6.50
CA HIS A 2 -25.52 0.26 5.80
C HIS A 2 -25.53 1.14 4.54
N ASP A 3 -26.19 0.70 3.47
CA ASP A 3 -26.15 1.39 2.17
C ASP A 3 -26.71 2.81 2.22
N LEU A 4 -27.83 3.01 2.93
CA LEU A 4 -28.45 4.33 3.12
C LEU A 4 -27.50 5.36 3.78
N ILE A 5 -26.72 4.97 4.79
CA ILE A 5 -25.76 5.88 5.45
C ILE A 5 -24.65 6.27 4.47
N ARG A 6 -24.22 5.31 3.66
CA ARG A 6 -23.20 5.53 2.64
C ARG A 6 -23.71 6.47 1.54
N GLU A 7 -24.96 6.31 1.11
CA GLU A 7 -25.60 7.20 0.13
C GLU A 7 -25.75 8.62 0.64
N MET A 8 -26.28 8.79 1.85
CA MET A 8 -26.39 10.09 2.49
C MET A 8 -25.03 10.79 2.59
N GLY A 9 -23.99 10.07 3.02
CA GLY A 9 -22.64 10.62 3.08
C GLY A 9 -22.07 11.01 1.72
N ARG A 10 -22.48 10.34 0.63
CA ARG A 10 -22.11 10.73 -0.74
C ARG A 10 -22.84 11.99 -1.20
N GLU A 11 -24.13 12.10 -0.92
CA GLU A 11 -24.90 13.30 -1.30
C GLU A 11 -24.39 14.55 -0.58
N ILE A 12 -24.06 14.46 0.71
CA ILE A 12 -23.43 15.57 1.44
C ILE A 12 -22.15 16.06 0.75
N VAL A 13 -21.31 15.15 0.27
CA VAL A 13 -20.07 15.55 -0.43
C VAL A 13 -20.34 16.06 -1.85
N ARG A 14 -21.41 15.59 -2.52
CA ARG A 14 -21.84 16.16 -3.81
C ARG A 14 -22.31 17.60 -3.64
N GLU A 15 -23.03 17.89 -2.56
CA GLU A 15 -23.51 19.24 -2.21
C GLU A 15 -22.38 20.24 -1.91
N GLU A 16 -21.19 19.77 -1.51
CA GLU A 16 -20.02 20.66 -1.32
C GLU A 16 -19.68 21.43 -2.61
N CYS A 17 -19.84 20.79 -3.78
CA CYS A 17 -19.75 21.47 -5.07
C CYS A 17 -20.40 20.60 -6.17
N LEU A 18 -21.56 21.01 -6.65
CA LEU A 18 -22.30 20.26 -7.67
C LEU A 18 -21.54 20.20 -9.00
N ASP A 19 -20.96 21.31 -9.44
CA ASP A 19 -20.41 21.45 -10.80
C ASP A 19 -18.95 21.00 -10.93
N ASP A 20 -18.17 21.03 -9.84
CA ASP A 20 -16.73 20.76 -9.88
C ASP A 20 -16.33 19.68 -8.86
N PRO A 21 -16.18 18.41 -9.28
CA PRO A 21 -15.72 17.36 -8.39
C PRO A 21 -14.34 17.65 -7.79
N GLY A 22 -13.49 18.43 -8.47
CA GLY A 22 -12.16 18.80 -7.98
C GLY A 22 -12.18 19.63 -6.69
N LYS A 23 -13.31 20.24 -6.36
CA LYS A 23 -13.53 21.06 -5.15
C LYS A 23 -14.22 20.31 -4.02
N ARG A 24 -14.57 19.04 -4.22
CA ARG A 24 -15.17 18.19 -3.19
C ARG A 24 -14.09 17.59 -2.30
N SER A 25 -14.45 17.27 -1.07
CA SER A 25 -13.57 16.71 -0.05
C SER A 25 -13.25 15.24 -0.30
N ARG A 26 -14.10 14.53 -1.04
CA ARG A 26 -13.94 13.11 -1.37
C ARG A 26 -14.36 12.82 -2.79
N LEU A 27 -13.59 11.96 -3.44
CA LEU A 27 -13.88 11.40 -4.75
C LEU A 27 -14.04 9.89 -4.61
N TRP A 28 -15.15 9.35 -5.10
CA TRP A 28 -15.44 7.91 -5.11
C TRP A 28 -16.07 7.44 -6.43
N ASP A 29 -16.68 8.35 -7.18
CA ASP A 29 -17.23 8.07 -8.49
C ASP A 29 -16.08 8.01 -9.50
N SER A 30 -15.99 6.92 -10.26
CA SER A 30 -14.86 6.67 -11.16
C SER A 30 -14.82 7.67 -12.32
N CYS A 31 -15.96 8.16 -12.81
CA CYS A 31 -16.02 9.14 -13.89
C CYS A 31 -15.55 10.52 -13.41
N ASP A 32 -16.04 10.99 -12.27
CA ASP A 32 -15.57 12.24 -11.66
C ASP A 32 -14.07 12.17 -11.35
N THR A 33 -13.63 11.07 -10.74
CA THR A 33 -12.22 10.86 -10.39
C THR A 33 -11.33 10.81 -11.63
N TYR A 34 -11.79 10.16 -12.70
CA TYR A 34 -11.08 10.12 -13.98
C TYR A 34 -10.85 11.53 -14.53
N ILE A 35 -11.90 12.37 -14.58
CA ILE A 35 -11.80 13.74 -15.07
C ILE A 35 -10.85 14.55 -14.19
N VAL A 36 -10.98 14.45 -12.86
CA VAL A 36 -10.12 15.20 -11.93
C VAL A 36 -8.64 14.83 -12.09
N LEU A 37 -8.32 13.54 -12.17
CA LEU A 37 -6.94 13.06 -12.31
C LEU A 37 -6.37 13.33 -13.71
N LYS A 38 -7.14 13.08 -14.78
CA LYS A 38 -6.69 13.25 -16.17
C LYS A 38 -6.36 14.70 -16.51
N TYR A 39 -7.13 15.65 -15.98
CA TYR A 39 -6.97 17.08 -16.25
C TYR A 39 -6.34 17.85 -15.09
N SER A 40 -5.78 17.15 -14.08
CA SER A 40 -5.14 17.76 -12.92
C SER A 40 -6.00 18.82 -12.20
N LYS A 41 -7.32 18.59 -12.16
CA LYS A 41 -8.29 19.53 -11.55
C LYS A 41 -8.39 19.41 -10.03
N GLY A 42 -7.61 18.52 -9.43
CA GLY A 42 -7.60 18.35 -7.98
C GLY A 42 -7.22 19.64 -7.27
N THR A 43 -7.83 19.88 -6.11
CA THR A 43 -7.58 21.05 -5.27
C THR A 43 -7.30 20.65 -3.82
N GLN A 44 -6.93 21.63 -3.00
CA GLN A 44 -6.73 21.45 -1.55
C GLN A 44 -7.97 20.97 -0.80
N ALA A 45 -9.17 21.03 -1.41
CA ALA A 45 -10.37 20.48 -0.78
C ALA A 45 -10.29 18.96 -0.64
N ILE A 46 -9.67 18.27 -1.62
CA ILE A 46 -9.66 16.82 -1.70
C ILE A 46 -8.85 16.21 -0.57
N GLN A 47 -9.51 15.41 0.26
CA GLN A 47 -8.93 14.65 1.35
C GLN A 47 -8.89 13.15 1.09
N SER A 48 -9.73 12.64 0.18
CA SER A 48 -9.80 11.22 -0.14
C SER A 48 -10.12 10.97 -1.61
N ILE A 49 -9.42 10.02 -2.22
CA ILE A 49 -9.69 9.55 -3.57
C ILE A 49 -9.82 8.03 -3.55
N THR A 50 -10.94 7.53 -4.05
CA THR A 50 -11.17 6.12 -4.36
C THR A 50 -11.49 6.00 -5.84
N LEU A 51 -10.82 5.08 -6.52
CA LEU A 51 -10.98 4.85 -7.95
C LEU A 51 -11.01 3.35 -8.22
N ASN A 52 -12.04 2.89 -8.92
CA ASN A 52 -12.01 1.61 -9.57
C ASN A 52 -11.38 1.78 -10.96
N MET A 53 -10.12 1.38 -11.10
CA MET A 53 -9.40 1.48 -12.37
C MET A 53 -10.05 0.62 -13.46
N TYR A 54 -10.82 -0.42 -13.13
CA TYR A 54 -11.51 -1.22 -14.14
C TYR A 54 -12.51 -0.39 -14.97
N GLU A 55 -13.09 0.66 -14.39
CA GLU A 55 -14.17 1.46 -14.98
C GLU A 55 -13.70 2.61 -15.88
N ILE A 56 -12.38 2.83 -15.99
CA ILE A 56 -11.84 4.02 -16.68
C ILE A 56 -10.86 3.66 -17.80
N ASP A 57 -10.56 4.60 -18.68
CA ASP A 57 -9.43 4.48 -19.62
C ASP A 57 -8.09 4.76 -18.94
N THR A 58 -6.99 4.43 -19.62
CA THR A 58 -5.65 4.72 -19.15
C THR A 58 -5.43 6.24 -19.00
N ILE A 59 -4.92 6.65 -17.83
CA ILE A 59 -4.51 8.02 -17.51
C ILE A 59 -3.00 8.05 -17.33
N ARG A 60 -2.35 9.04 -17.96
CA ARG A 60 -1.00 9.47 -17.58
C ARG A 60 -1.12 10.60 -16.56
N LEU A 61 -0.73 10.34 -15.32
CA LEU A 61 -0.78 11.35 -14.27
C LEU A 61 0.24 12.46 -14.55
N HIS A 62 -0.12 13.70 -14.25
CA HIS A 62 0.84 14.79 -14.26
C HIS A 62 1.79 14.68 -13.05
N PRO A 63 3.09 15.00 -13.16
CA PRO A 63 4.02 14.98 -12.02
C PRO A 63 3.50 15.73 -10.79
N GLU A 64 2.87 16.88 -11.02
CA GLU A 64 2.35 17.78 -9.99
C GLU A 64 0.92 17.43 -9.50
N THR A 65 0.33 16.32 -9.97
CA THR A 65 -1.06 15.96 -9.64
C THR A 65 -1.30 15.99 -8.13
N PHE A 66 -0.38 15.42 -7.36
CA PHE A 66 -0.49 15.33 -5.91
C PHE A 66 -0.12 16.64 -5.18
N GLU A 67 0.67 17.51 -5.80
CA GLU A 67 1.07 18.80 -5.20
C GLU A 67 -0.13 19.74 -5.04
N ARG A 68 -1.11 19.63 -5.93
CA ARG A 68 -2.36 20.40 -5.90
C ARG A 68 -3.34 19.93 -4.82
N MET A 69 -3.08 18.79 -4.19
CA MET A 69 -3.96 18.16 -3.18
C MET A 69 -3.21 17.97 -1.85
N PRO A 70 -2.73 19.04 -1.20
CA PRO A 70 -1.92 18.95 0.02
C PRO A 70 -2.68 18.34 1.22
N GLU A 71 -4.02 18.39 1.20
CA GLU A 71 -4.89 17.85 2.25
C GLU A 71 -5.23 16.36 2.07
N LEU A 72 -4.71 15.71 1.03
CA LEU A 72 -5.00 14.32 0.72
C LEU A 72 -4.48 13.38 1.83
N LYS A 73 -5.39 12.61 2.40
CA LYS A 73 -5.16 11.67 3.51
C LYS A 73 -5.31 10.21 3.07
N LEU A 74 -6.13 9.94 2.07
CA LEU A 74 -6.45 8.59 1.62
C LEU A 74 -6.44 8.49 0.09
N VAL A 75 -5.68 7.52 -0.42
CA VAL A 75 -5.73 7.09 -1.83
C VAL A 75 -6.04 5.61 -1.88
N ARG A 76 -7.03 5.24 -2.70
CA ARG A 76 -7.34 3.85 -3.03
C ARG A 76 -7.59 3.72 -4.52
N PHE A 77 -6.60 3.20 -5.24
CA PHE A 77 -6.73 2.87 -6.66
C PHE A 77 -6.74 1.35 -6.81
N HIS A 78 -7.93 0.82 -7.10
CA HIS A 78 -8.17 -0.61 -7.16
C HIS A 78 -8.24 -1.09 -8.61
N ALA A 79 -7.54 -2.17 -8.94
CA ALA A 79 -7.58 -2.83 -10.26
C ALA A 79 -7.71 -4.35 -10.04
N PRO A 80 -8.93 -4.91 -10.10
CA PRO A 80 -9.17 -6.34 -9.91
C PRO A 80 -8.37 -7.24 -10.88
N ASP A 81 -8.15 -6.75 -12.09
CA ASP A 81 -7.39 -7.44 -13.15
C ASP A 81 -5.90 -7.10 -13.15
N PHE A 82 -5.45 -6.30 -12.18
CA PHE A 82 -4.10 -5.75 -12.05
C PHE A 82 -3.57 -5.05 -13.30
N ARG A 83 -4.46 -4.60 -14.20
CA ARG A 83 -4.06 -3.81 -15.38
C ARG A 83 -3.69 -2.41 -14.94
N ARG A 84 -2.48 -1.98 -15.34
CA ARG A 84 -2.02 -0.61 -15.11
C ARG A 84 -2.79 0.36 -15.98
N LYS A 85 -3.80 1.02 -15.40
CA LYS A 85 -4.49 2.15 -16.04
C LYS A 85 -3.97 3.51 -15.59
N LEU A 86 -3.29 3.58 -14.45
CA LEU A 86 -2.61 4.80 -14.01
C LEU A 86 -1.12 4.68 -14.27
N CYS A 87 -0.63 5.44 -15.26
CA CYS A 87 0.79 5.60 -15.51
C CYS A 87 1.29 6.79 -14.68
N ALA A 88 2.14 6.52 -13.69
CA ALA A 88 2.90 7.57 -13.03
C ALA A 88 4.11 7.92 -13.91
N PRO A 89 4.37 9.19 -14.20
CA PRO A 89 5.66 9.60 -14.72
C PRO A 89 6.74 9.20 -13.71
N GLU A 90 7.94 8.90 -14.19
CA GLU A 90 9.10 8.66 -13.31
C GLU A 90 9.38 9.89 -12.41
N ASP A 91 8.86 11.05 -12.83
CA ASP A 91 9.01 12.36 -12.19
C ASP A 91 7.91 12.68 -11.15
N ILE A 92 7.12 11.73 -10.64
CA ILE A 92 6.34 12.03 -9.42
C ILE A 92 7.35 12.26 -8.29
N THR A 93 7.71 13.52 -8.10
CA THR A 93 8.75 13.96 -7.15
C THR A 93 8.21 14.07 -5.74
N SER A 94 6.88 14.18 -5.59
CA SER A 94 6.25 14.40 -4.29
C SER A 94 4.88 13.74 -4.13
N LEU A 95 4.57 13.41 -2.88
CA LEU A 95 3.29 12.86 -2.43
C LEU A 95 2.83 13.65 -1.19
N PRO A 96 1.52 13.74 -0.92
CA PRO A 96 1.00 14.66 0.09
C PRO A 96 1.41 14.25 1.50
N LYS A 97 1.87 15.22 2.31
CA LYS A 97 2.41 14.96 3.66
C LYS A 97 1.36 14.42 4.65
N LYS A 98 0.07 14.68 4.39
CA LYS A 98 -1.05 14.25 5.25
C LYS A 98 -1.54 12.83 4.93
N LEU A 99 -0.94 12.17 3.94
CA LEU A 99 -1.32 10.84 3.51
C LEU A 99 -1.11 9.82 4.63
N SER A 100 -2.19 9.11 4.94
CA SER A 100 -2.25 8.12 6.03
C SER A 100 -2.63 6.73 5.53
N TYR A 101 -3.30 6.63 4.39
CA TYR A 101 -3.68 5.38 3.74
C TYR A 101 -3.33 5.44 2.26
N PHE A 102 -2.54 4.48 1.79
CA PHE A 102 -2.11 4.40 0.40
C PHE A 102 -2.32 2.99 -0.14
N HIS A 103 -3.37 2.83 -0.92
CA HIS A 103 -3.68 1.63 -1.66
C HIS A 103 -3.57 1.92 -3.15
N TRP A 104 -2.70 1.20 -3.87
CA TRP A 104 -2.53 1.35 -5.31
C TRP A 104 -2.13 0.03 -5.96
N ASP A 105 -3.12 -0.65 -6.55
CA ASP A 105 -2.90 -1.91 -7.25
C ASP A 105 -1.98 -1.71 -8.47
N ALA A 106 -1.08 -2.66 -8.69
CA ALA A 106 -0.09 -2.64 -9.76
C ALA A 106 0.78 -1.36 -9.80
N PHE A 107 1.07 -0.79 -8.61
CA PHE A 107 1.80 0.47 -8.45
C PHE A 107 3.02 0.57 -9.40
N PRO A 108 3.10 1.64 -10.21
CA PRO A 108 4.03 1.70 -11.34
C PRO A 108 5.48 2.00 -10.94
N LEU A 109 5.72 2.65 -9.80
CA LEU A 109 7.07 3.08 -9.41
C LEU A 109 7.81 1.98 -8.63
N LYS A 110 9.12 1.89 -8.86
CA LYS A 110 10.02 0.95 -8.14
C LYS A 110 10.35 1.42 -6.73
N SER A 111 10.17 2.70 -6.44
CA SER A 111 10.40 3.29 -5.13
C SER A 111 9.43 4.44 -4.88
N LEU A 112 9.12 4.69 -3.62
CA LEU A 112 8.38 5.88 -3.22
C LEU A 112 9.33 7.10 -3.17
N PRO A 113 8.87 8.31 -3.53
CA PRO A 113 9.68 9.52 -3.50
C PRO A 113 10.26 9.80 -2.10
N SER A 114 11.45 10.38 -2.01
CA SER A 114 12.09 10.72 -0.71
C SER A 114 11.34 11.78 0.10
N SER A 115 10.52 12.57 -0.59
CA SER A 115 9.57 13.57 -0.05
C SER A 115 8.30 12.94 0.54
N PHE A 116 8.10 11.62 0.36
CA PHE A 116 6.96 10.90 0.91
C PHE A 116 6.87 11.14 2.42
N GLY A 117 5.73 11.66 2.86
CA GLY A 117 5.42 11.99 4.25
C GLY A 117 5.28 10.75 5.13
N VAL A 118 6.41 10.11 5.41
CA VAL A 118 6.56 8.85 6.17
C VAL A 118 6.14 8.94 7.64
N GLU A 119 5.80 10.14 8.12
CA GLU A 119 5.42 10.40 9.51
C GLU A 119 3.96 10.02 9.81
N ARG A 120 3.05 10.10 8.82
CA ARG A 120 1.61 9.89 9.03
C ARG A 120 1.05 8.65 8.33
N ILE A 121 1.84 8.03 7.45
CA ILE A 121 1.41 6.84 6.72
C ILE A 121 1.18 5.67 7.70
N VAL A 122 -0.04 5.16 7.72
CA VAL A 122 -0.49 4.07 8.58
C VAL A 122 -0.55 2.76 7.81
N GLU A 123 -1.05 2.80 6.57
CA GLU A 123 -1.21 1.60 5.75
C GLU A 123 -0.69 1.83 4.34
N ILE A 124 0.12 0.89 3.86
CA ILE A 124 0.61 0.84 2.48
C ILE A 124 0.22 -0.51 1.89
N ILE A 125 -0.57 -0.47 0.81
CA ILE A 125 -1.10 -1.64 0.12
C ILE A 125 -0.81 -1.44 -1.37
N MET A 126 0.15 -2.19 -1.91
CA MET A 126 0.57 -2.06 -3.31
C MET A 126 0.79 -3.44 -3.94
N PRO A 127 -0.27 -4.26 -4.05
CA PRO A 127 -0.14 -5.59 -4.58
C PRO A 127 0.20 -5.54 -6.09
N ASN A 128 0.85 -6.60 -6.56
CA ASN A 128 1.28 -6.78 -7.96
C ASN A 128 2.14 -5.62 -8.48
N SER A 129 2.90 -4.95 -7.60
CA SER A 129 3.72 -3.81 -7.95
C SER A 129 5.16 -4.18 -8.29
N GLY A 130 5.84 -3.25 -8.98
CA GLY A 130 7.29 -3.32 -9.20
C GLY A 130 8.10 -2.76 -8.02
N PHE A 131 7.45 -2.53 -6.87
CA PHE A 131 8.04 -1.82 -5.73
C PHE A 131 9.21 -2.60 -5.12
N LYS A 132 10.29 -1.89 -4.80
CA LYS A 132 11.53 -2.47 -4.28
C LYS A 132 11.96 -1.88 -2.95
N ARG A 133 11.77 -0.58 -2.73
CA ARG A 133 12.29 0.11 -1.54
C ARG A 133 11.53 1.39 -1.19
N PHE A 134 11.49 1.72 0.10
CA PHE A 134 11.08 3.03 0.57
C PHE A 134 12.25 4.02 0.45
N GLY A 135 11.99 5.28 0.09
CA GLY A 135 13.00 6.34 0.14
C GLY A 135 13.39 6.73 1.57
N LYS A 136 12.42 6.65 2.50
CA LYS A 136 12.60 6.79 3.96
C LYS A 136 11.72 5.77 4.68
N ASN A 137 12.16 5.26 5.83
CA ASN A 137 11.38 4.26 6.57
C ASN A 137 10.15 4.92 7.25
N PRO A 138 8.93 4.40 7.04
CA PRO A 138 7.73 4.92 7.68
C PRO A 138 7.62 4.56 9.16
N VAL A 139 7.49 5.57 10.00
CA VAL A 139 7.53 5.42 11.47
C VAL A 139 6.17 5.01 12.03
N SER A 140 5.10 5.56 11.47
CA SER A 140 3.71 5.33 11.91
C SER A 140 3.03 4.12 11.26
N LEU A 141 3.77 3.38 10.44
CA LEU A 141 3.25 2.27 9.67
C LEU A 141 2.72 1.15 10.57
N ARG A 142 1.50 0.71 10.29
CA ARG A 142 0.81 -0.41 10.94
C ARG A 142 0.64 -1.60 10.01
N LYS A 143 0.50 -1.38 8.70
CA LYS A 143 0.27 -2.43 7.71
C LYS A 143 1.08 -2.21 6.44
N VAL A 144 1.69 -3.28 5.95
CA VAL A 144 2.30 -3.36 4.62
C VAL A 144 1.76 -4.57 3.90
N ASP A 145 1.27 -4.36 2.69
CA ASP A 145 0.87 -5.40 1.77
C ASP A 145 1.56 -5.15 0.42
N LEU A 146 2.40 -6.11 0.02
CA LEU A 146 3.13 -6.14 -1.24
C LEU A 146 2.87 -7.46 -1.97
N ASP A 147 1.74 -8.12 -1.72
CA ASP A 147 1.41 -9.41 -2.34
C ASP A 147 1.56 -9.36 -3.88
N GLY A 148 2.08 -10.42 -4.49
CA GLY A 148 2.25 -10.54 -5.95
C GLY A 148 3.37 -9.68 -6.55
N SER A 149 4.18 -8.99 -5.73
CA SER A 149 5.28 -8.14 -6.22
C SER A 149 6.45 -8.99 -6.74
N SER A 150 6.33 -9.45 -7.99
CA SER A 150 7.26 -10.39 -8.63
C SER A 150 8.70 -9.88 -8.77
N SER A 151 8.90 -8.56 -8.71
CA SER A 151 10.22 -7.89 -8.78
C SER A 151 10.85 -7.59 -7.42
N LEU A 152 10.17 -7.91 -6.32
CA LEU A 152 10.67 -7.70 -4.96
C LEU A 152 11.72 -8.77 -4.64
N ILE A 153 12.99 -8.36 -4.54
CA ILE A 153 14.11 -9.28 -4.24
C ILE A 153 14.35 -9.39 -2.72
N GLN A 154 14.17 -8.30 -2.01
CA GLN A 154 14.34 -8.22 -0.56
C GLN A 154 13.22 -7.35 0.03
N LEU A 155 12.65 -7.77 1.15
CA LEU A 155 11.70 -6.93 1.88
C LEU A 155 12.44 -5.70 2.47
N PRO A 156 11.94 -4.47 2.23
CA PRO A 156 12.58 -3.27 2.76
C PRO A 156 12.73 -3.29 4.28
N ASP A 157 13.73 -2.58 4.79
CA ASP A 157 13.90 -2.43 6.23
C ASP A 157 12.71 -1.66 6.84
N LEU A 158 11.99 -2.30 7.76
CA LEU A 158 10.88 -1.72 8.50
C LEU A 158 11.22 -1.52 10.00
N SER A 159 12.51 -1.50 10.35
CA SER A 159 13.00 -1.31 11.74
C SER A 159 12.40 -0.09 12.45
N LYS A 160 12.16 1.00 11.71
CA LYS A 160 11.60 2.24 12.27
C LYS A 160 10.08 2.20 12.44
N ALA A 161 9.38 1.21 11.86
CA ALA A 161 7.94 1.03 11.97
C ALA A 161 7.57 0.33 13.29
N SER A 162 7.77 1.01 14.41
CA SER A 162 7.52 0.46 15.76
C SER A 162 6.06 0.07 16.03
N ASN A 163 5.14 0.56 15.20
CA ASN A 163 3.70 0.26 15.26
C ASN A 163 3.23 -0.83 14.28
N LEU A 164 4.15 -1.47 13.54
CA LEU A 164 3.83 -2.47 12.53
C LEU A 164 3.09 -3.66 13.16
N ARG A 165 1.92 -4.00 12.60
CA ARG A 165 1.03 -5.09 13.04
C ARG A 165 0.83 -6.15 11.97
N GLU A 166 0.88 -5.76 10.70
CA GLU A 166 0.56 -6.63 9.56
C GLU A 166 1.60 -6.47 8.45
N VAL A 167 2.14 -7.60 7.99
CA VAL A 167 2.99 -7.68 6.80
C VAL A 167 2.45 -8.80 5.90
N SER A 168 2.23 -8.48 4.62
CA SER A 168 1.83 -9.44 3.60
C SER A 168 2.78 -9.33 2.39
N ILE A 169 3.40 -10.45 2.02
CA ILE A 169 4.36 -10.57 0.90
C ILE A 169 4.14 -11.87 0.11
N SER A 170 2.91 -12.35 0.06
CA SER A 170 2.54 -13.60 -0.61
C SER A 170 2.76 -13.49 -2.12
N GLY A 171 3.13 -14.55 -2.81
CA GLY A 171 3.28 -14.56 -4.27
C GLY A 171 4.46 -13.72 -4.81
N CYS A 172 5.39 -13.30 -3.94
CA CYS A 172 6.58 -12.56 -4.36
C CYS A 172 7.65 -13.53 -4.91
N LYS A 173 7.53 -13.91 -6.19
CA LYS A 173 8.33 -14.98 -6.81
C LYS A 173 9.84 -14.78 -6.76
N SER A 174 10.33 -13.54 -6.83
CA SER A 174 11.76 -13.22 -6.80
C SER A 174 12.30 -12.89 -5.40
N LEU A 175 11.46 -12.96 -4.36
CA LEU A 175 11.86 -12.60 -3.00
C LEU A 175 12.84 -13.65 -2.47
N ARG A 176 14.06 -13.22 -2.14
CA ARG A 176 15.13 -14.10 -1.64
C ARG A 176 15.42 -13.91 -0.16
N GLN A 177 15.15 -12.70 0.34
CA GLN A 177 15.53 -12.29 1.68
C GLN A 177 14.43 -11.46 2.34
N VAL A 178 14.23 -11.71 3.63
CA VAL A 178 13.35 -10.93 4.49
C VAL A 178 14.20 -10.34 5.59
N SER A 179 14.15 -9.02 5.76
CA SER A 179 14.93 -8.34 6.78
C SER A 179 14.39 -8.71 8.18
N PRO A 180 15.23 -9.14 9.14
CA PRO A 180 14.77 -9.54 10.48
C PRO A 180 13.92 -8.46 11.15
N SER A 181 14.33 -7.20 11.04
CA SER A 181 13.64 -6.03 11.57
C SER A 181 12.18 -5.89 11.12
N ALA A 182 11.85 -6.37 9.92
CA ALA A 182 10.51 -6.28 9.35
C ALA A 182 9.55 -7.36 9.89
N VAL A 183 10.09 -8.51 10.31
CA VAL A 183 9.32 -9.65 10.83
C VAL A 183 9.38 -9.78 12.35
N CYS A 184 10.30 -9.05 12.99
CA CYS A 184 10.53 -9.11 14.43
C CYS A 184 10.01 -7.91 15.22
N SER A 185 9.17 -7.07 14.62
CA SER A 185 8.53 -5.95 15.33
C SER A 185 7.70 -6.47 16.52
N GLN A 186 7.89 -5.86 17.70
CA GLN A 186 7.21 -6.28 18.95
C GLN A 186 5.68 -6.25 18.85
N LYS A 187 5.12 -5.40 17.98
CA LYS A 187 3.67 -5.23 17.81
C LYS A 187 3.10 -6.01 16.63
N LEU A 188 3.94 -6.73 15.88
CA LEU A 188 3.49 -7.55 14.77
C LEU A 188 2.47 -8.58 15.28
N LYS A 189 1.43 -8.84 14.51
CA LYS A 189 0.37 -9.81 14.81
C LYS A 189 0.15 -10.79 13.67
N TYR A 190 0.30 -10.30 12.43
CA TYR A 190 0.08 -11.10 11.23
C TYR A 190 1.26 -10.94 10.26
N LEU A 191 1.77 -12.07 9.80
CA LEU A 191 2.83 -12.15 8.80
C LEU A 191 2.42 -13.20 7.77
N LYS A 192 1.97 -12.74 6.60
CA LYS A 192 1.55 -13.63 5.51
C LYS A 192 2.67 -13.77 4.49
N VAL A 193 3.19 -14.99 4.38
CA VAL A 193 4.24 -15.38 3.43
C VAL A 193 3.84 -16.73 2.84
N SER A 194 3.34 -16.71 1.62
CA SER A 194 3.01 -17.92 0.83
C SER A 194 3.51 -17.74 -0.59
N ASN A 195 3.74 -18.84 -1.31
CA ASN A 195 4.02 -18.83 -2.75
C ASN A 195 5.20 -17.92 -3.15
N CYS A 196 6.23 -17.81 -2.30
CA CYS A 196 7.48 -17.11 -2.59
C CYS A 196 8.55 -18.10 -3.07
N GLU A 197 8.58 -18.37 -4.37
CA GLU A 197 9.38 -19.43 -4.98
C GLU A 197 10.90 -19.30 -4.72
N SER A 198 11.43 -18.07 -4.71
CA SER A 198 12.86 -17.82 -4.48
C SER A 198 13.26 -17.68 -3.00
N LEU A 199 12.31 -17.73 -2.06
CA LEU A 199 12.60 -17.48 -0.65
C LEU A 199 13.09 -18.76 0.02
N GLU A 200 14.40 -18.87 0.19
CA GLU A 200 14.98 -20.02 0.87
C GLU A 200 14.56 -20.07 2.35
N ARG A 201 14.13 -21.25 2.81
CA ARG A 201 13.71 -21.50 4.20
C ARG A 201 14.74 -21.01 5.23
N LYS A 202 16.04 -21.21 4.95
CA LYS A 202 17.13 -20.78 5.85
C LYS A 202 17.18 -19.26 6.04
N ASN A 203 16.89 -18.49 4.98
CA ASN A 203 16.90 -17.02 5.02
C ASN A 203 15.67 -16.48 5.76
N PHE A 204 14.53 -17.18 5.64
CA PHE A 204 13.33 -16.82 6.40
C PHE A 204 13.50 -17.14 7.89
N LEU A 205 14.05 -18.31 8.21
CA LEU A 205 14.29 -18.70 9.61
C LEU A 205 15.33 -17.81 10.29
N SER A 206 16.41 -17.43 9.60
CA SER A 206 17.40 -16.50 10.16
C SER A 206 16.80 -15.13 10.46
N ALA A 207 15.81 -14.68 9.68
CA ALA A 207 15.07 -13.45 9.95
C ALA A 207 14.21 -13.55 11.22
N LEU A 208 13.56 -14.70 11.44
CA LEU A 208 12.70 -14.94 12.61
C LEU A 208 13.49 -15.22 13.90
N HIS A 209 14.68 -15.80 13.81
CA HIS A 209 15.51 -16.22 14.96
C HIS A 209 16.61 -15.21 15.30
N SER A 210 16.45 -13.94 14.90
CA SER A 210 17.43 -12.92 15.24
C SER A 210 17.56 -12.81 16.77
N PRO A 211 18.77 -12.93 17.36
CA PRO A 211 18.96 -12.96 18.81
C PRO A 211 18.48 -11.69 19.52
N GLN A 212 18.21 -10.62 18.78
CA GLN A 212 17.66 -9.37 19.29
C GLN A 212 16.12 -9.41 19.48
N HIS A 213 15.43 -10.45 18.98
CA HIS A 213 13.97 -10.51 18.96
C HIS A 213 13.43 -11.94 19.15
N PRO A 214 12.77 -12.25 20.30
CA PRO A 214 12.26 -13.60 20.55
C PRO A 214 11.06 -13.94 19.65
N LEU A 215 11.01 -15.21 19.19
CA LEU A 215 9.94 -15.78 18.36
C LEU A 215 8.55 -15.55 18.97
N ARG A 216 7.63 -14.96 18.20
CA ARG A 216 6.20 -14.87 18.53
C ARG A 216 5.38 -15.69 17.54
N ARG A 217 4.21 -16.20 17.98
CA ARG A 217 3.28 -16.91 17.09
C ARG A 217 2.70 -15.91 16.09
N PHE A 218 3.13 -15.98 14.85
CA PHE A 218 2.46 -15.33 13.72
C PHE A 218 1.68 -16.39 12.93
N CYS A 219 0.53 -16.04 12.37
CA CYS A 219 -0.12 -16.93 11.42
C CYS A 219 0.63 -16.81 10.09
N VAL A 220 1.50 -17.78 9.80
CA VAL A 220 2.09 -17.94 8.47
C VAL A 220 1.12 -18.78 7.65
N ASP A 221 0.46 -18.15 6.69
CA ASP A 221 -0.37 -18.87 5.72
C ASP A 221 0.52 -19.26 4.55
N GLU A 222 1.04 -20.49 4.57
CA GLU A 222 1.98 -21.01 3.58
C GLU A 222 1.33 -21.56 2.31
N GLY A 223 0.00 -21.58 2.17
CA GLY A 223 -0.65 -22.12 0.97
C GLY A 223 -0.39 -23.62 0.71
N LEU A 224 0.30 -24.32 1.61
CA LEU A 224 0.54 -25.77 1.64
C LEU A 224 -0.32 -26.49 2.69
N GLY A 225 -1.39 -25.85 3.18
CA GLY A 225 -2.15 -26.27 4.35
C GLY A 225 -1.73 -25.50 5.60
N GLN A 226 -2.68 -25.28 6.51
CA GLN A 226 -2.44 -24.57 7.77
C GLN A 226 -1.42 -25.33 8.62
N THR A 227 -0.14 -24.94 8.59
CA THR A 227 0.80 -25.37 9.63
C THR A 227 0.81 -24.31 10.72
N ASN A 228 0.29 -24.68 11.89
CA ASN A 228 0.56 -23.93 13.10
C ASN A 228 2.09 -23.90 13.30
N LEU A 229 2.64 -22.79 13.79
CA LEU A 229 4.05 -22.67 14.21
C LEU A 229 4.52 -23.76 15.22
N LYS A 230 3.60 -24.61 15.70
CA LYS A 230 3.92 -25.81 16.48
C LYS A 230 4.76 -26.84 15.70
N ASP A 231 4.60 -26.94 14.37
CA ASP A 231 5.39 -27.88 13.55
C ASP A 231 6.81 -27.38 13.25
N TRP A 232 7.07 -26.09 13.47
CA TRP A 232 8.39 -25.47 13.30
C TRP A 232 9.31 -25.64 14.51
N ARG A 233 8.82 -26.26 15.60
CA ARG A 233 9.60 -26.60 16.81
C ARG A 233 10.22 -28.00 16.80
N ARG A 234 10.01 -28.80 15.74
CA ARG A 234 10.56 -30.16 15.64
C ARG A 234 11.67 -30.22 14.59
N LYS A 235 12.85 -29.73 14.96
CA LYS A 235 14.17 -30.32 14.70
C LYS A 235 15.23 -29.48 15.38
#